data_AF-T1CVU0-F1
#
_entry.id   AF-T1CVU0-F1
#
_cell.length_a   1.000
_cell.length_b   1.000
_cell.length_c   1.000
_cell.angle_alpha   90.00
_cell.angle_beta   90.00
_cell.angle_gamma   90.00
#
_symmetry.space_group_name_H-M   'P 1'
#
loop_
_entity.id
_entity.type
_entity.pdbx_description
1 polymer ?
#
loop_
_entity_poly.entity_id
_entity_poly.type
_entity_poly.pdbx_seq_one_letter_code
_entity_poly.pdbx_strand_id
1 'polypeptide(L)'
;MDFANHTYKNLDKKTRYVFRDFNPYVFLSLKYLPILLVFYFCFSMYDFSFNKNTIVAYVLAFILTLSVNFLENLARKFTSAIILLLSFGIGFFMENYFLVAYVLKYFLLICVFLIFYLDLGFKPFSLIENNKVI
;
A
#
# COMPACT_ATOMS: atom_id res chain seq x y z
N MET A 1 19.80 17.86 2.90
CA MET A 1 18.93 18.89 2.31
C MET A 1 18.99 20.11 3.21
N ASP A 2 19.01 21.30 2.65
CA ASP A 2 18.95 22.55 3.41
C ASP A 2 17.52 23.12 3.32
N PHE A 3 16.74 22.92 4.39
CA PHE A 3 15.36 23.36 4.50
C PHE A 3 15.22 24.87 4.71
N ALA A 4 16.24 25.54 5.26
CA ALA A 4 16.21 26.99 5.39
C ALA A 4 16.33 27.65 4.01
N ASN A 5 17.24 27.12 3.18
CA ASN A 5 17.52 27.67 1.86
C ASN A 5 16.74 26.98 0.72
N HIS A 6 15.87 26.02 1.01
CA HIS A 6 15.11 25.23 0.01
C HIS A 6 16.01 24.64 -1.08
N THR A 7 17.22 24.22 -0.71
CA THR A 7 18.21 23.69 -1.66
C THR A 7 18.64 22.27 -1.32
N TYR A 8 18.76 21.46 -2.36
CA TYR A 8 19.34 20.14 -2.30
C TYR A 8 20.66 20.15 -3.09
N LYS A 9 21.78 19.93 -2.38
CA LYS A 9 23.09 19.74 -3.00
C LYS A 9 23.29 18.25 -3.22
N ASN A 10 23.34 17.82 -4.46
CA ASN A 10 23.78 16.48 -4.82
C ASN A 10 25.32 16.49 -4.88
N LEU A 11 25.95 15.83 -3.91
CA LEU A 11 27.41 15.79 -3.77
C LEU A 11 28.07 14.94 -4.87
N ASP A 12 27.39 13.89 -5.33
CA ASP A 12 27.92 12.97 -6.35
C ASP A 12 27.95 13.59 -7.74
N LYS A 13 26.90 14.34 -8.10
CA LYS A 13 26.79 15.01 -9.40
C LYS A 13 27.24 16.48 -9.38
N LYS A 14 27.71 17.00 -8.23
CA LYS A 14 28.01 18.44 -8.01
C LYS A 14 26.90 19.39 -8.49
N THR A 15 25.64 18.95 -8.42
CA THR A 15 24.46 19.71 -8.87
C THR A 15 23.71 20.30 -7.68
N ARG A 16 23.10 21.47 -7.89
CA ARG A 16 22.24 22.15 -6.92
C ARG A 16 20.83 22.20 -7.46
N TYR A 17 19.90 21.59 -6.74
CA TYR A 17 18.48 21.63 -7.03
C TYR A 17 17.79 22.55 -6.03
N VAL A 18 16.78 23.27 -6.50
CA VAL A 18 15.84 23.95 -5.61
C VAL A 18 14.68 23.00 -5.41
N PHE A 19 14.21 22.83 -4.17
CA PHE A 19 12.97 22.11 -3.95
C PHE A 19 11.84 23.08 -3.61
N ARG A 20 10.64 22.80 -4.12
CA ARG A 20 9.43 23.57 -3.80
C ARG A 20 8.35 22.65 -3.28
N ASP A 21 7.51 23.19 -2.42
CA ASP A 21 6.30 22.53 -1.95
C ASP A 21 5.47 22.09 -3.16
N PHE A 22 5.05 20.83 -3.13
CA PHE A 22 4.15 20.27 -4.12
C PHE A 22 2.75 20.15 -3.53
N ASN A 23 1.72 20.29 -4.36
CA ASN A 23 0.35 20.17 -3.87
C ASN A 23 0.09 18.72 -3.39
N PRO A 24 -0.24 18.52 -2.09
CA PRO A 24 -0.40 17.18 -1.54
C PRO A 24 -1.56 16.40 -2.19
N TYR A 25 -2.64 17.08 -2.56
CA TYR A 25 -3.77 16.44 -3.23
C TYR A 25 -3.42 15.98 -4.65
N VAL A 26 -2.63 16.77 -5.38
CA VAL A 26 -2.14 16.38 -6.71
C VAL A 26 -1.19 15.19 -6.60
N PHE A 27 -0.31 15.19 -5.60
CA PHE A 27 0.61 14.07 -5.35
C PHE A 27 -0.13 12.78 -5.05
N LEU A 28 -1.08 12.83 -4.11
CA LEU A 28 -1.90 11.68 -3.74
C LEU A 28 -2.73 11.20 -4.93
N SER A 29 -3.35 12.11 -5.68
CA SER A 29 -4.14 11.74 -6.86
C SER A 29 -3.27 11.02 -7.89
N LEU A 30 -2.10 11.55 -8.24
CA LEU A 30 -1.20 10.92 -9.21
C LEU A 30 -0.67 9.57 -8.72
N LYS A 31 -0.36 9.43 -7.43
CA LYS A 31 0.16 8.19 -6.84
C LYS A 31 -0.89 7.09 -6.77
N TYR A 32 -2.13 7.43 -6.39
CA TYR A 32 -3.17 6.45 -6.07
C TYR A 32 -4.20 6.23 -7.18
N LEU A 33 -4.37 7.15 -8.15
CA LEU A 33 -5.31 6.98 -9.26
C LEU A 33 -5.06 5.67 -10.05
N PRO A 34 -3.82 5.30 -10.44
CA PRO A 34 -3.59 4.03 -11.14
C PRO A 34 -3.99 2.82 -10.30
N ILE A 35 -3.76 2.87 -8.99
CA ILE A 35 -4.13 1.81 -8.05
C ILE A 35 -5.65 1.70 -7.95
N LEU A 36 -6.35 2.83 -7.83
CA LEU A 36 -7.82 2.87 -7.79
C LEU A 36 -8.45 2.35 -9.09
N LEU A 37 -7.84 2.62 -10.25
CA LEU A 37 -8.29 2.06 -11.52
C LEU A 37 -8.16 0.53 -11.54
N VAL A 38 -7.03 -0.01 -11.07
CA VAL A 38 -6.88 -1.47 -10.94
C VAL A 38 -7.93 -2.04 -9.99
N PHE A 39 -8.15 -1.41 -8.84
CA PHE A 39 -9.17 -1.86 -7.90
C PHE A 39 -10.59 -1.77 -8.47
N TYR A 40 -10.90 -0.76 -9.27
CA TYR A 40 -12.19 -0.64 -9.94
C TYR A 40 -12.48 -1.85 -10.86
N PHE A 41 -11.48 -2.36 -11.57
CA PHE A 41 -11.65 -3.55 -12.42
C PHE A 41 -11.57 -4.87 -11.66
N CYS A 42 -10.84 -4.91 -10.55
CA CYS A 42 -10.65 -6.15 -9.78
C CYS A 42 -11.75 -6.39 -8.73
N PHE A 43 -12.39 -5.34 -8.21
CA PHE A 43 -13.40 -5.44 -7.15
C PHE A 43 -14.82 -5.30 -7.71
N SER A 44 -15.71 -6.09 -7.15
CA SER A 44 -17.14 -6.13 -7.45
C SER A 44 -17.95 -5.77 -6.20
N MET A 45 -19.25 -5.49 -6.37
CA MET A 45 -20.14 -5.23 -5.24
C MET A 45 -20.18 -6.39 -4.23
N TYR A 46 -20.02 -7.63 -4.70
CA TYR A 46 -20.04 -8.82 -3.86
C TYR A 46 -18.85 -8.91 -2.91
N ASP A 47 -17.71 -8.32 -3.28
CA ASP A 47 -16.53 -8.29 -2.42
C ASP A 47 -16.81 -7.52 -1.11
N PHE A 48 -17.67 -6.50 -1.17
CA PHE A 48 -18.06 -5.66 -0.03
C PHE A 48 -19.30 -6.18 0.72
N SER A 49 -19.79 -7.36 0.38
CA SER A 49 -20.89 -7.98 1.12
C SER A 49 -20.40 -8.58 2.44
N PHE A 50 -21.20 -8.51 3.51
CA PHE A 50 -20.89 -9.10 4.82
C PHE A 50 -21.40 -10.54 4.93
N ASN A 51 -21.02 -11.39 3.99
CA ASN A 51 -21.32 -12.82 4.06
C ASN A 51 -20.22 -13.56 4.85
N LYS A 52 -20.51 -14.80 5.27
CA LYS A 52 -19.57 -15.59 6.08
C LYS A 52 -18.21 -15.77 5.40
N ASN A 53 -18.20 -15.99 4.09
CA ASN A 53 -16.98 -16.25 3.32
C ASN A 53 -16.11 -15.00 3.19
N THR A 54 -16.72 -13.85 2.91
CA THR A 54 -16.02 -12.57 2.78
C THR A 54 -15.51 -12.08 4.12
N ILE A 55 -16.27 -12.25 5.21
CA ILE A 55 -15.82 -11.91 6.57
C ILE A 55 -14.56 -12.71 6.95
N VAL A 56 -14.56 -14.03 6.71
CA VAL A 56 -13.37 -14.86 6.99
C VAL A 56 -12.17 -14.38 6.17
N ALA A 57 -12.37 -14.08 4.89
CA ALA A 57 -11.31 -13.55 4.05
C ALA A 57 -10.79 -12.19 4.57
N TYR A 58 -11.67 -11.30 5.01
CA TYR A 58 -11.29 -10.00 5.59
C TYR A 58 -10.49 -10.15 6.88
N VAL A 59 -10.90 -11.05 7.78
CA VAL A 59 -10.18 -11.30 9.04
C VAL A 59 -8.78 -11.83 8.75
N LEU A 60 -8.65 -12.82 7.86
CA LEU A 60 -7.35 -13.37 7.47
C LEU A 60 -6.47 -12.32 6.78
N ALA A 61 -7.05 -11.50 5.90
CA ALA A 61 -6.36 -10.41 5.23
C ALA A 61 -5.86 -9.36 6.22
N PHE A 62 -6.67 -8.99 7.22
CA PHE A 62 -6.29 -8.04 8.26
C PHE A 62 -5.13 -8.58 9.13
N ILE A 63 -5.21 -9.84 9.55
CA ILE A 63 -4.11 -10.49 10.31
C ILE A 63 -2.83 -10.53 9.47
N LEU A 64 -2.95 -10.82 8.16
CA LEU A 64 -1.82 -10.80 7.23
C LEU A 64 -1.23 -9.39 7.10
N THR A 65 -2.06 -8.35 6.99
CA THR A 65 -1.60 -6.96 6.97
C THR A 65 -0.84 -6.60 8.24
N LEU A 66 -1.35 -7.00 9.42
CA LEU A 66 -0.65 -6.77 10.68
C LEU A 66 0.70 -7.50 10.72
N SER A 67 0.73 -8.77 10.33
CA SER A 67 1.96 -9.56 10.23
C SER A 67 3.01 -8.88 9.34
N VAL A 68 2.60 -8.39 8.17
CA VAL A 68 3.54 -7.80 7.20
C VAL A 68 4.08 -6.44 7.67
N ASN A 69 3.25 -5.61 8.29
CA ASN A 69 3.62 -4.23 8.64
C ASN A 69 4.25 -4.09 10.03
N PHE A 70 3.93 -4.96 10.98
CA PHE A 70 4.39 -4.84 12.37
C PHE A 70 5.45 -5.87 12.78
N LEU A 71 5.63 -6.96 12.05
CA LEU A 71 6.67 -7.95 12.36
C LEU A 71 7.93 -7.73 11.53
N GLU A 72 9.07 -8.05 12.13
CA GLU A 72 10.36 -7.91 11.48
C GLU A 72 10.82 -9.23 10.82
N ASN A 73 11.52 -9.07 9.69
CA ASN A 73 12.39 -10.06 9.05
C ASN A 73 11.86 -11.49 9.04
N LEU A 74 12.41 -12.35 9.92
CA LEU A 74 12.14 -13.77 9.96
C LEU A 74 10.71 -14.08 10.45
N ALA A 75 10.27 -13.39 11.50
CA ALA A 75 8.94 -13.56 12.07
C ALA A 75 7.86 -13.21 11.05
N ARG A 76 8.05 -12.13 10.29
CA ARG A 76 7.15 -11.75 9.19
C ARG A 76 7.01 -12.85 8.16
N LYS A 77 8.12 -13.40 7.67
CA LYS A 77 8.11 -14.46 6.63
C LYS A 77 7.36 -15.70 7.12
N PHE A 78 7.67 -16.19 8.32
CA PHE A 78 7.03 -17.38 8.87
C PHE A 78 5.55 -17.17 9.15
N THR A 79 5.17 -16.07 9.82
CA THR A 79 3.77 -15.80 10.13
C THR A 79 2.93 -15.59 8.88
N SER A 80 3.43 -14.87 7.88
CA SER A 80 2.76 -14.70 6.59
C SER A 80 2.55 -16.05 5.88
N ALA A 81 3.58 -16.92 5.86
CA ALA A 81 3.46 -18.25 5.26
C ALA A 81 2.43 -19.12 5.99
N ILE A 82 2.42 -19.09 7.33
CA ILE A 82 1.45 -19.83 8.15
C ILE A 82 0.03 -19.34 7.87
N ILE A 83 -0.20 -18.03 7.83
CA ILE A 83 -1.53 -17.45 7.53
C ILE A 83 -2.01 -17.90 6.16
N LEU A 84 -1.13 -17.92 5.15
CA LEU A 84 -1.50 -18.38 3.80
C LEU A 84 -1.83 -19.87 3.79
N LEU A 85 -1.05 -20.72 4.45
CA LEU A 85 -1.35 -22.15 4.57
C LEU A 85 -2.66 -22.40 5.32
N LEU A 86 -2.91 -21.67 6.41
CA LEU A 86 -4.17 -21.73 7.14
C LEU A 86 -5.34 -21.27 6.28
N SER A 87 -5.19 -20.20 5.49
CA SER A 87 -6.23 -19.73 4.58
C SER A 87 -6.57 -20.78 3.51
N PHE A 88 -5.59 -21.57 3.06
CA PHE A 88 -5.84 -22.70 2.18
C PHE A 88 -6.64 -23.78 2.89
N GLY A 89 -6.21 -24.22 4.08
CA GLY A 89 -6.92 -25.22 4.87
C GLY A 89 -8.36 -24.84 5.23
N ILE A 90 -8.60 -23.59 5.62
CA ILE A 90 -9.93 -23.05 5.89
C ILE A 90 -10.76 -23.01 4.61
N GLY A 91 -10.15 -22.65 3.47
CA GLY A 91 -10.79 -22.65 2.17
C GLY A 91 -11.33 -24.03 1.79
N PHE A 92 -10.56 -25.10 2.01
CA PHE A 92 -11.03 -26.47 1.81
C PHE A 92 -12.19 -26.85 2.72
N PHE A 93 -12.13 -26.49 4.01
CA PHE A 93 -13.20 -26.79 4.97
C PHE A 93 -14.52 -26.06 4.65
N MET A 94 -14.45 -24.87 4.06
CA MET A 94 -15.61 -24.05 3.71
C MET A 94 -16.08 -24.25 2.26
N GLU A 95 -15.52 -25.21 1.53
CA GLU A 95 -15.77 -25.42 0.09
C GLU A 95 -15.51 -24.17 -0.77
N ASN A 96 -14.66 -23.26 -0.29
CA ASN A 96 -14.25 -22.04 -0.98
C ASN A 96 -12.76 -22.12 -1.35
N TYR A 97 -12.49 -22.80 -2.46
CA TYR A 97 -11.12 -23.02 -2.96
C TYR A 97 -10.38 -21.71 -3.30
N PHE A 98 -11.11 -20.63 -3.56
CA PHE A 98 -10.55 -19.32 -3.90
C PHE A 98 -10.33 -18.42 -2.68
N LEU A 99 -10.53 -18.92 -1.45
CA LEU A 99 -10.39 -18.13 -0.23
C LEU A 99 -9.03 -17.41 -0.15
N VAL A 100 -7.94 -18.11 -0.49
CA VAL A 100 -6.58 -17.52 -0.50
C VAL A 100 -6.49 -16.31 -1.44
N ALA A 101 -7.11 -16.38 -2.62
CA ALA A 101 -7.11 -15.29 -3.59
C ALA A 101 -7.89 -14.08 -3.03
N TYR A 102 -9.03 -14.30 -2.38
CA TYR A 102 -9.77 -13.24 -1.70
C TYR A 102 -8.98 -12.63 -0.54
N VAL A 103 -8.30 -13.45 0.27
CA VAL A 103 -7.42 -12.98 1.35
C VAL A 103 -6.32 -12.06 0.81
N LEU A 104 -5.64 -12.46 -0.27
CA LEU A 104 -4.60 -11.65 -0.90
C LEU A 104 -5.15 -10.35 -1.50
N LYS A 105 -6.30 -10.43 -2.18
CA LYS A 105 -6.99 -9.28 -2.76
C LYS A 105 -7.34 -8.24 -1.69
N TYR A 106 -7.92 -8.69 -0.57
CA TYR A 106 -8.29 -7.79 0.54
C TYR A 106 -7.06 -7.30 1.31
N PHE A 107 -6.02 -8.12 1.44
CA PHE A 107 -4.74 -7.70 2.02
C PHE A 107 -4.13 -6.53 1.25
N LEU A 108 -4.12 -6.58 -0.09
CA LEU A 108 -3.64 -5.49 -0.93
C LEU A 108 -4.46 -4.21 -0.74
N LEU A 109 -5.79 -4.33 -0.67
CA LEU A 109 -6.68 -3.21 -0.41
C LEU A 109 -6.35 -2.52 0.93
N ILE A 110 -6.21 -3.31 2.00
CA ILE A 110 -5.90 -2.78 3.34
C ILE A 110 -4.49 -2.14 3.35
N CYS A 111 -3.51 -2.75 2.71
CA CYS A 111 -2.15 -2.19 2.59
C CYS A 111 -2.16 -0.85 1.85
N VAL A 112 -2.92 -0.71 0.76
CA VAL A 112 -3.06 0.56 0.03
C VAL A 112 -3.70 1.63 0.91
N PHE A 113 -4.75 1.30 1.66
CA PHE A 113 -5.34 2.24 2.61
C PHE A 113 -4.38 2.65 3.72
N LEU A 114 -3.58 1.71 4.23
CA LEU A 114 -2.58 1.99 5.25
C LEU A 114 -1.52 2.97 4.74
N ILE A 115 -0.95 2.73 3.55
CA ILE A 115 0.07 3.61 2.96
C ILE A 115 -0.55 4.97 2.61
N PHE A 116 -1.78 4.99 2.09
CA PHE A 116 -2.49 6.24 1.82
C PHE A 116 -2.66 7.07 3.10
N TYR A 117 -3.07 6.44 4.20
CA TYR A 117 -3.19 7.10 5.49
C TYR A 117 -1.85 7.66 5.99
N LEU A 118 -0.76 6.90 5.84
CA LEU A 118 0.57 7.38 6.21
C LEU A 118 1.00 8.57 5.32
N ASP A 119 0.73 8.51 4.01
CA ASP A 119 1.08 9.57 3.06
C ASP A 119 0.37 10.90 3.35
N LEU A 120 -0.82 10.89 3.95
CA LEU A 120 -1.52 12.11 4.38
C LEU A 120 -0.72 12.92 5.40
N GLY A 121 0.16 12.27 6.17
CA GLY A 121 1.01 12.92 7.17
C GLY A 121 2.28 13.57 6.60
N PHE A 122 2.62 13.30 5.33
CA PHE A 122 3.85 13.79 4.72
C PHE A 122 3.60 15.00 3.81
N LYS A 123 4.56 15.94 3.82
CA LYS A 123 4.58 17.05 2.87
C LYS A 123 5.42 16.66 1.64
N PRO A 124 4.83 16.57 0.44
CA PRO A 124 5.59 16.26 -0.77
C PRO A 124 6.34 17.50 -1.28
N PHE A 125 7.55 17.28 -1.76
CA PHE A 125 8.39 18.30 -2.38
C PHE A 125 8.71 17.90 -3.81
N SER A 126 8.82 18.88 -4.70
CA SER A 126 9.27 18.73 -6.08
C SER A 126 10.68 19.27 -6.23
N LEU A 127 11.54 18.58 -6.98
CA LEU A 127 12.87 19.08 -7.33
C LEU A 127 12.77 19.88 -8.63
N ILE A 128 13.39 21.06 -8.63
CA ILE A 128 13.41 21.98 -9.76
C ILE A 128 14.84 22.24 -10.17
N GLU A 129 15.11 22.06 -11.47
CA GLU A 129 16.33 22.47 -12.15
C GLU A 129 15.94 23.27 -13.40
N ASN A 130 16.54 24.44 -13.61
CA ASN A 130 16.29 25.28 -14.78
C ASN A 130 14.79 25.54 -15.08
N ASN A 131 14.00 25.85 -14.04
CA ASN A 131 12.54 26.04 -14.10
C ASN A 131 11.72 24.82 -14.55
N LYS A 132 12.31 23.62 -14.57
CA LYS A 132 11.61 22.37 -14.87
C LYS A 132 11.57 21.47 -13.64
N VAL A 133 10.44 20.80 -13.43
CA VAL A 133 10.31 19.71 -12.45
C VAL A 133 11.05 18.49 -13.01
N ILE A 134 11.87 17.86 -12.17
CA ILE A 134 12.65 16.66 -12.50
C ILE A 134 12.06 15.45 -11.79
#